data_AF-A0A821I3Y1-F1
#
_entry.id   AF-A0A821I3Y1-F1
#
_cell.length_a   1.000
_cell.length_b   1.000
_cell.length_c   1.000
_cell.angle_alpha   90.00
_cell.angle_beta   90.00
_cell.angle_gamma   90.00
#
_symmetry.space_group_name_H-M   'P 1'
#
loop_
_entity.id
_entity.type
_entity.pdbx_description
1 polymer ?
#
loop_
_entity_poly.entity_id
_entity_poly.type
_entity_poly.pdbx_seq_one_letter_code
_entity_poly.pdbx_strand_id
1 'polypeptide(L)'
;TVENDIAILKFSPLTISYDSKITFICLPKEYEDPFQTNNNLVAIGWGYLWEDVHYLSRTLQQVTIQAVSSTLYGCQKSGMVNPSVQFCAGTMTGDKDTCQGDSGGPLMAFVNNRWVLAGITSLGRGCAHLGYPGVYTRVSTFISFINSNVNFPLTTTVSLTTSANQRNNNQSSTEGNNGNMITKSIAVVIVWFSLLV
;
A
#
# COMPACT_ATOMS: atom_id res chain seq x y z
N THR A 1 -16.74 -1.54 -11.19
CA THR A 1 -17.36 -2.36 -10.12
C THR A 1 -16.82 -1.87 -8.79
N VAL A 2 -17.67 -1.50 -7.82
CA VAL A 2 -17.20 -0.89 -6.54
C VAL A 2 -16.76 -1.90 -5.47
N GLU A 3 -17.14 -3.17 -5.63
CA GLU A 3 -16.87 -4.22 -4.63
C GLU A 3 -15.41 -4.69 -4.65
N ASN A 4 -14.92 -5.13 -5.82
CA ASN A 4 -13.54 -5.62 -6.00
C ASN A 4 -12.68 -4.53 -6.64
N ASP A 5 -12.45 -3.44 -5.90
CA ASP A 5 -11.76 -2.27 -6.41
C ASP A 5 -10.24 -2.41 -6.24
N ILE A 6 -9.60 -3.11 -7.19
CA ILE A 6 -8.16 -3.36 -7.18
C ILE A 6 -7.63 -3.55 -8.61
N ALA A 7 -6.45 -3.01 -8.89
CA ALA A 7 -5.69 -3.22 -10.11
C ALA A 7 -4.19 -3.32 -9.81
N ILE A 8 -3.46 -3.89 -10.77
CA ILE A 8 -2.00 -4.05 -10.69
C ILE A 8 -1.40 -3.44 -11.94
N LEU A 9 -0.55 -2.44 -11.76
CA LEU A 9 0.29 -1.91 -12.84
C LEU A 9 1.62 -2.63 -12.84
N LYS A 10 1.92 -3.31 -13.95
CA LYS A 10 3.21 -3.96 -14.19
C LYS A 10 4.08 -3.04 -15.03
N PHE A 11 5.20 -2.62 -14.45
CA PHE A 11 6.20 -1.83 -15.18
C PHE A 11 7.18 -2.76 -15.89
N SER A 12 7.77 -2.29 -16.98
CA SER A 12 9.01 -2.89 -17.50
C SER A 12 10.07 -2.93 -16.38
N PRO A 13 11.02 -3.89 -16.39
CA PRO A 13 12.03 -3.98 -15.36
C PRO A 13 12.72 -2.64 -15.11
N LEU A 14 12.75 -2.21 -13.85
CA LEU A 14 13.38 -0.96 -13.44
C LEU A 14 14.67 -1.31 -12.68
N THR A 15 15.74 -0.60 -13.03
CA THR A 15 16.98 -0.62 -12.26
C THR A 15 16.88 0.44 -11.17
N ILE A 16 16.78 0.00 -9.92
CA ILE A 16 16.67 0.90 -8.78
C ILE A 16 18.08 1.02 -8.18
N SER A 17 18.59 2.26 -8.09
CA SER A 17 19.84 2.53 -7.38
C SER A 17 19.67 2.21 -5.90
N TYR A 18 20.73 1.69 -5.28
CA TYR A 18 20.77 1.44 -3.85
C TYR A 18 20.45 2.70 -3.02
N ASP A 19 20.91 3.88 -3.48
CA ASP A 19 20.68 5.17 -2.82
C ASP A 19 19.34 5.83 -3.18
N SER A 20 18.45 5.11 -3.88
CA SER A 20 17.15 5.67 -4.24
C SER A 20 16.27 5.87 -2.99
N LYS A 21 15.38 6.86 -3.05
CA LYS A 21 14.32 7.06 -2.04
C LYS A 21 13.14 6.09 -2.24
N ILE A 22 13.28 5.08 -3.10
CA ILE A 22 12.23 4.13 -3.44
C ILE A 22 12.37 2.91 -2.53
N THR A 23 11.32 2.61 -1.79
CA THR A 23 11.18 1.38 -1.01
C THR A 23 9.85 0.71 -1.31
N PHE A 24 9.77 -0.58 -1.01
CA PHE A 24 8.57 -1.37 -1.21
C PHE A 24 7.84 -1.54 0.10
N ILE A 25 6.51 -1.40 0.07
CA ILE A 25 5.66 -1.71 1.21
C ILE A 25 5.56 -3.22 1.40
N CYS A 26 5.45 -3.68 2.65
CA CYS A 26 5.17 -5.09 2.92
C CYS A 26 3.70 -5.42 2.60
N LEU A 27 3.44 -6.63 2.12
CA LEU A 27 2.09 -7.15 2.01
C LEU A 27 1.72 -7.93 3.27
N PRO A 28 0.43 -7.92 3.68
CA PRO A 28 -0.05 -8.77 4.75
C PRO A 28 -0.07 -10.24 4.31
N LYS A 29 -0.27 -11.14 5.27
CA LYS A 29 -0.59 -12.53 4.95
C LYS A 29 -2.02 -12.61 4.43
N GLU A 30 -2.30 -13.64 3.62
CA GLU A 30 -3.61 -13.86 3.05
C GLU A 30 -4.66 -14.08 4.16
N TYR A 31 -5.77 -13.35 4.07
CA TYR A 31 -6.85 -13.31 5.07
C TYR A 31 -6.44 -12.91 6.50
N GLU A 32 -5.25 -12.34 6.69
CA GLU A 32 -4.78 -11.82 7.98
C GLU A 32 -4.56 -10.31 7.88
N ASP A 33 -5.54 -9.54 8.35
CA ASP A 33 -5.42 -8.08 8.37
C ASP A 33 -4.25 -7.64 9.28
N PRO A 34 -3.43 -6.66 8.85
CA PRO A 34 -2.34 -6.15 9.68
C PRO A 34 -2.84 -5.16 10.74
N PHE A 35 -4.13 -5.17 11.08
CA PHE A 35 -4.78 -4.24 11.98
C PHE A 35 -6.00 -4.87 12.65
N GLN A 36 -6.45 -4.24 13.72
CA GLN A 36 -7.71 -4.50 14.41
C GLN A 36 -8.55 -3.21 14.43
N THR A 37 -9.83 -3.33 14.76
CA THR A 37 -10.70 -2.16 15.01
C THR A 37 -10.04 -1.22 16.02
N ASN A 38 -10.14 0.08 15.77
CA ASN A 38 -9.52 1.19 16.50
C ASN A 38 -7.98 1.29 16.37
N ASN A 39 -7.31 0.41 15.61
CA ASN A 39 -5.91 0.62 15.29
C ASN A 39 -5.75 1.84 14.37
N ASN A 40 -4.68 2.60 14.62
CA ASN A 40 -4.29 3.71 13.77
C ASN A 40 -3.69 3.18 12.46
N LEU A 41 -4.16 3.74 11.36
CA LEU A 41 -3.69 3.51 10.00
C LEU A 41 -3.28 4.85 9.39
N VAL A 42 -2.33 4.82 8.47
CA VAL A 42 -1.78 6.01 7.84
C VAL A 42 -2.06 5.97 6.34
N ALA A 43 -2.80 6.98 5.86
CA ALA A 43 -2.95 7.24 4.44
C ALA A 43 -1.99 8.36 4.01
N ILE A 44 -1.52 8.26 2.77
CA ILE A 44 -0.70 9.31 2.13
C ILE A 44 -1.21 9.56 0.71
N GLY A 45 -1.15 10.81 0.27
CA GLY A 45 -1.62 11.17 -1.06
C GLY A 45 -1.52 12.67 -1.39
N TRP A 46 -1.99 13.03 -2.58
CA TRP A 46 -1.99 14.40 -3.12
C TRP A 46 -3.41 14.87 -3.44
N GLY A 47 -4.43 14.19 -2.92
CA GLY A 47 -5.83 14.55 -3.08
C GLY A 47 -6.17 15.91 -2.50
N TYR A 48 -7.46 16.22 -2.56
CA TYR A 48 -8.00 17.48 -2.06
C TYR A 48 -7.79 17.58 -0.54
N LEU A 49 -7.42 18.78 -0.08
CA LEU A 49 -7.29 19.05 1.36
C LEU A 49 -8.65 19.30 2.03
N TRP A 50 -9.65 19.67 1.24
CA TRP A 50 -11.01 19.96 1.68
C TRP A 50 -11.97 19.53 0.59
N GLU A 51 -13.13 18.97 0.96
CA GLU A 51 -14.14 18.49 0.01
C GLU A 51 -14.60 19.58 -0.96
N ASP A 52 -14.89 20.78 -0.47
CA ASP A 52 -15.39 21.90 -1.26
C ASP A 52 -14.32 22.57 -2.15
N VAL A 53 -13.08 22.07 -2.07
CA VAL A 53 -11.91 22.71 -2.64
C VAL A 53 -11.27 21.80 -3.68
N HIS A 54 -11.69 22.01 -4.92
CA HIS A 54 -11.35 21.17 -6.07
C HIS A 54 -9.93 21.39 -6.64
N TYR A 55 -8.91 21.41 -5.78
CA TYR A 55 -7.51 21.41 -6.21
C TYR A 55 -6.70 20.34 -5.49
N LEU A 56 -5.84 19.66 -6.25
CA LEU A 56 -4.89 18.69 -5.70
C LEU A 56 -3.83 19.38 -4.85
N SER A 57 -3.37 18.71 -3.81
CA SER A 57 -2.25 19.19 -3.01
C SER A 57 -0.96 19.18 -3.84
N ARG A 58 -0.16 20.25 -3.73
CA ARG A 58 1.16 20.33 -4.38
C ARG A 58 2.24 19.53 -3.66
N THR A 59 1.94 19.04 -2.46
CA THR A 59 2.89 18.32 -1.60
C THR A 59 2.23 17.07 -1.07
N LEU A 60 3.02 16.01 -0.87
CA LEU A 60 2.50 14.76 -0.31
C LEU A 60 1.96 15.03 1.09
N GLN A 61 0.70 14.66 1.30
CA GLN A 61 0.06 14.71 2.60
C GLN A 61 0.11 13.36 3.29
N GLN A 62 -0.06 13.39 4.60
CA GLN A 62 -0.21 12.22 5.44
C GLN A 62 -1.32 12.47 6.44
N VAL A 63 -2.17 11.47 6.64
CA VAL A 63 -3.22 11.51 7.65
C VAL A 63 -3.27 10.19 8.42
N THR A 64 -3.45 10.29 9.73
CA THR A 64 -3.71 9.13 10.59
C THR A 64 -5.20 9.04 10.87
N ILE A 65 -5.78 7.90 10.52
CA ILE A 65 -7.19 7.55 10.72
C ILE A 65 -7.29 6.18 11.42
N GLN A 66 -8.47 5.76 11.86
CA GLN A 66 -8.63 4.49 12.58
C GLN A 66 -9.46 3.50 11.78
N ALA A 67 -9.07 2.23 11.82
CA ALA A 67 -9.94 1.15 11.36
C ALA A 67 -11.22 1.14 12.20
N VAL A 68 -12.39 1.06 11.57
CA VAL A 68 -13.67 1.02 12.30
C VAL A 68 -14.42 -0.27 11.99
N SER A 69 -15.36 -0.64 12.87
CA SER A 69 -16.17 -1.84 12.68
C SER A 69 -16.96 -1.74 11.37
N SER A 70 -16.91 -2.78 10.55
CA SER A 70 -17.70 -2.89 9.33
C SER A 70 -19.22 -2.88 9.61
N THR A 71 -19.63 -3.20 10.83
CA THR A 71 -21.03 -3.14 11.26
C THR A 71 -21.53 -1.72 11.55
N LEU A 72 -20.64 -0.71 11.56
CA LEU A 72 -21.01 0.68 11.76
C LEU A 72 -21.95 1.13 10.62
N TYR A 73 -23.09 1.72 10.96
CA TYR A 73 -24.05 2.23 9.96
C TYR A 73 -23.40 3.20 8.95
N GLY A 74 -22.45 4.00 9.41
CA GLY A 74 -21.63 4.89 8.60
C GLY A 74 -20.92 4.20 7.43
N CYS A 75 -20.44 2.97 7.60
CA CYS A 75 -19.79 2.20 6.54
C CYS A 75 -20.72 1.94 5.36
N GLN A 76 -21.93 1.43 5.66
CA GLN A 76 -22.93 1.13 4.64
C GLN A 76 -23.35 2.41 3.92
N LYS A 77 -23.52 3.50 4.67
CA LYS A 77 -23.89 4.81 4.10
C LYS A 77 -22.77 5.47 3.31
N SER A 78 -21.53 5.05 3.53
CA SER A 78 -20.37 5.47 2.75
C SER A 78 -20.17 4.64 1.49
N GLY A 79 -21.00 3.61 1.28
CA GLY A 79 -21.01 2.79 0.06
C GLY A 79 -20.36 1.41 0.21
N MET A 80 -20.00 1.00 1.43
CA MET A 80 -19.47 -0.35 1.67
C MET A 80 -20.57 -1.41 1.41
N VAL A 81 -20.29 -2.36 0.53
CA VAL A 81 -21.23 -3.41 0.11
C VAL A 81 -20.84 -4.79 0.62
N ASN A 82 -19.55 -5.06 0.83
CA ASN A 82 -19.08 -6.38 1.24
C ASN A 82 -17.91 -6.30 2.24
N PRO A 83 -18.12 -6.62 3.53
CA PRO A 83 -17.10 -6.51 4.57
C PRO A 83 -15.96 -7.55 4.45
N SER A 84 -16.12 -8.58 3.60
CA SER A 84 -15.10 -9.59 3.35
C SER A 84 -14.01 -9.10 2.40
N VAL A 85 -14.32 -8.12 1.53
CA VAL A 85 -13.38 -7.56 0.55
C VAL A 85 -13.13 -6.06 0.74
N GLN A 86 -13.91 -5.41 1.61
CA GLN A 86 -13.79 -4.00 1.98
C GLN A 86 -13.73 -3.84 3.51
N PHE A 87 -13.19 -2.71 3.95
CA PHE A 87 -13.30 -2.26 5.33
C PHE A 87 -13.37 -0.73 5.38
N CYS A 88 -13.74 -0.20 6.54
CA CYS A 88 -13.79 1.24 6.73
C CYS A 88 -12.66 1.73 7.62
N ALA A 89 -12.19 2.93 7.33
CA ALA A 89 -11.33 3.68 8.23
C ALA A 89 -11.67 5.16 8.19
N GLY A 90 -11.52 5.83 9.32
CA GLY A 90 -11.82 7.25 9.43
C GLY A 90 -11.67 7.75 10.85
N THR A 91 -11.93 9.03 11.06
CA THR A 91 -12.11 9.61 12.39
C THR A 91 -13.60 9.70 12.69
N MET A 92 -14.01 9.20 13.86
CA MET A 92 -15.43 9.29 14.26
C MET A 92 -15.89 10.72 14.54
N THR A 93 -14.95 11.66 14.66
CA THR A 93 -15.15 13.10 14.81
C THR A 93 -15.30 13.85 13.48
N GLY A 94 -15.00 13.24 12.33
CA GLY A 94 -15.14 13.87 11.02
C GLY A 94 -14.16 15.03 10.78
N ASP A 95 -12.91 14.89 11.20
CA ASP A 95 -11.86 15.92 11.01
C ASP A 95 -10.78 15.50 10.00
N LYS A 96 -10.66 14.20 9.74
CA LYS A 96 -9.58 13.61 8.94
C LYS A 96 -10.07 12.43 8.12
N ASP A 97 -9.69 12.43 6.85
CA ASP A 97 -10.00 11.38 5.88
C ASP A 97 -9.05 11.46 4.68
N THR A 98 -9.10 10.44 3.82
CA THR A 98 -8.69 10.57 2.41
C THR A 98 -9.76 11.30 1.61
N CYS A 99 -9.39 11.93 0.49
CA CYS A 99 -10.33 12.73 -0.29
C CYS A 99 -10.18 12.50 -1.80
N GLN A 100 -10.93 13.24 -2.62
CA GLN A 100 -10.85 13.08 -4.08
C GLN A 100 -9.42 13.29 -4.56
N GLY A 101 -8.95 12.37 -5.42
CA GLY A 101 -7.56 12.34 -5.90
C GLY A 101 -6.63 11.42 -5.09
N ASP A 102 -7.04 10.94 -3.91
CA ASP A 102 -6.27 9.94 -3.15
C ASP A 102 -6.62 8.49 -3.51
N SER A 103 -7.58 8.30 -4.41
CA SER A 103 -8.06 6.98 -4.81
C SER A 103 -6.96 6.13 -5.44
N GLY A 104 -6.87 4.88 -5.01
CA GLY A 104 -5.75 3.99 -5.31
C GLY A 104 -4.52 4.20 -4.43
N GLY A 105 -4.52 5.23 -3.60
CA GLY A 105 -3.49 5.48 -2.59
C GLY A 105 -3.47 4.41 -1.49
N PRO A 106 -2.33 4.26 -0.81
CA PRO A 106 -2.15 3.23 0.22
C PRO A 106 -2.75 3.69 1.56
N LEU A 107 -3.45 2.78 2.23
CA LEU A 107 -3.72 2.84 3.66
C LEU A 107 -2.82 1.82 4.37
N MET A 108 -1.97 2.29 5.27
CA MET A 108 -0.83 1.52 5.79
C MET A 108 -0.94 1.29 7.30
N ALA A 109 -0.61 0.09 7.74
CA ALA A 109 -0.44 -0.25 9.14
C ALA A 109 1.05 -0.33 9.50
N PHE A 110 1.44 0.13 10.68
CA PHE A 110 2.80 -0.04 11.19
C PHE A 110 2.84 -1.23 12.15
N VAL A 111 3.41 -2.36 11.71
CA VAL A 111 3.42 -3.64 12.43
C VAL A 111 4.84 -4.19 12.46
N ASN A 112 5.31 -4.63 13.63
CA ASN A 112 6.64 -5.23 13.81
C ASN A 112 7.77 -4.40 13.17
N ASN A 113 7.72 -3.08 13.39
CA ASN A 113 8.67 -2.09 12.91
C ASN A 113 8.74 -1.96 11.37
N ARG A 114 7.64 -2.27 10.66
CA ARG A 114 7.52 -2.17 9.19
C ARG A 114 6.16 -1.64 8.79
N TRP A 115 6.11 -0.97 7.63
CA TRP A 115 4.87 -0.57 6.99
C TRP A 115 4.28 -1.72 6.17
N VAL A 116 3.03 -2.06 6.45
CA VAL A 116 2.26 -3.11 5.78
C VAL A 116 1.06 -2.47 5.10
N LEU A 117 0.80 -2.83 3.84
CA LEU A 117 -0.33 -2.33 3.08
C LEU A 117 -1.63 -2.96 3.62
N ALA A 118 -2.39 -2.18 4.38
CA ALA A 118 -3.64 -2.63 5.00
C ALA A 118 -4.81 -2.55 4.02
N GLY A 119 -4.89 -1.44 3.28
CA GLY A 119 -5.96 -1.19 2.33
C GLY A 119 -5.57 -0.28 1.19
N ILE A 120 -6.49 -0.13 0.25
CA ILE A 120 -6.37 0.77 -0.89
C ILE A 120 -7.57 1.71 -0.87
N THR A 121 -7.33 3.02 -0.96
CA THR A 121 -8.39 4.04 -0.98
C THR A 121 -9.33 3.79 -2.17
N SER A 122 -10.62 3.58 -1.90
CA SER A 122 -11.60 3.25 -2.95
C SER A 122 -12.69 4.33 -3.05
N LEU A 123 -13.58 4.41 -2.06
CA LEU A 123 -14.79 5.23 -2.13
C LEU A 123 -15.19 5.77 -0.74
N GLY A 124 -16.11 6.71 -0.71
CA GLY A 124 -16.63 7.29 0.53
C GLY A 124 -17.79 8.24 0.27
N ARG A 125 -18.44 8.69 1.35
CA ARG A 125 -19.45 9.75 1.29
C ARG A 125 -18.82 11.06 1.72
N GLY A 126 -18.48 11.88 0.72
CA GLY A 126 -17.71 13.10 0.95
C GLY A 126 -16.33 12.82 1.52
N CYS A 127 -15.72 13.83 2.15
CA CYS A 127 -14.45 13.69 2.85
C CYS A 127 -14.59 14.13 4.29
N ALA A 128 -14.19 13.28 5.23
CA ALA A 128 -14.20 13.59 6.66
C ALA A 128 -15.59 13.99 7.20
N HIS A 129 -16.68 13.42 6.68
CA HIS A 129 -18.01 13.67 7.25
C HIS A 129 -18.16 12.95 8.59
N LEU A 130 -18.75 13.63 9.58
CA LEU A 130 -18.98 13.07 10.91
C LEU A 130 -19.78 11.76 10.83
N GLY A 131 -19.17 10.66 11.29
CA GLY A 131 -19.80 9.34 11.31
C GLY A 131 -19.85 8.60 9.96
N TYR A 132 -19.24 9.14 8.90
CA TYR A 132 -19.14 8.52 7.59
C TYR A 132 -17.67 8.27 7.23
N PRO A 133 -17.11 7.11 7.64
CA PRO A 133 -15.72 6.77 7.35
C PRO A 133 -15.51 6.46 5.85
N GLY A 134 -14.30 6.67 5.36
CA GLY A 134 -13.89 6.18 4.05
C GLY A 134 -13.90 4.65 3.96
N VAL A 135 -14.13 4.12 2.75
CA VAL A 135 -14.16 2.70 2.44
C VAL A 135 -12.93 2.33 1.62
N TYR A 136 -12.26 1.27 2.06
CA TYR A 136 -10.99 0.81 1.52
C TYR A 136 -11.11 -0.64 1.07
N THR A 137 -10.45 -0.98 -0.02
CA THR A 137 -10.28 -2.37 -0.44
C THR A 137 -9.40 -3.10 0.56
N ARG A 138 -9.84 -4.26 1.04
CA ARG A 138 -9.14 -5.09 2.03
C ARG A 138 -8.04 -5.91 1.36
N VAL A 139 -6.78 -5.49 1.50
CA VAL A 139 -5.64 -6.08 0.76
C VAL A 139 -5.38 -7.54 1.13
N SER A 140 -5.58 -7.92 2.40
CA SER A 140 -5.40 -9.30 2.88
C SER A 140 -6.25 -10.31 2.09
N THR A 141 -7.43 -9.91 1.60
CA THR A 141 -8.32 -10.75 0.78
C THR A 141 -7.81 -10.96 -0.64
N PHE A 142 -7.01 -10.04 -1.18
CA PHE A 142 -6.52 -10.08 -2.56
C PHE A 142 -5.08 -10.57 -2.69
N ILE A 143 -4.48 -11.12 -1.62
CA ILE A 143 -3.09 -11.61 -1.66
C ILE A 143 -2.88 -12.68 -2.74
N SER A 144 -3.80 -13.63 -2.90
CA SER A 144 -3.73 -14.61 -3.99
C SER A 144 -3.77 -13.96 -5.39
N PHE A 145 -4.64 -12.97 -5.59
CA PHE A 145 -4.71 -12.21 -6.84
C PHE A 145 -3.41 -11.43 -7.09
N ILE A 146 -2.87 -10.78 -6.06
CA ILE A 146 -1.61 -10.04 -6.14
C ILE A 146 -0.48 -10.99 -6.52
N ASN A 147 -0.27 -12.06 -5.75
CA ASN A 147 0.80 -13.05 -5.97
C ASN A 147 0.74 -13.70 -7.35
N SER A 148 -0.47 -13.94 -7.88
CA SER A 148 -0.64 -14.53 -9.21
C SER A 148 -0.27 -13.57 -10.35
N ASN A 149 -0.23 -12.27 -10.07
CA ASN A 149 -0.01 -11.22 -11.06
C ASN A 149 1.34 -10.52 -10.92
N VAL A 150 1.90 -10.48 -9.73
CA VAL A 150 3.24 -9.96 -9.52
C VAL A 150 4.21 -11.14 -9.54
N ASN A 151 5.10 -11.15 -10.52
CA ASN A 151 6.22 -12.07 -10.52
C ASN A 151 7.16 -11.63 -9.40
N PHE A 152 6.86 -11.99 -8.15
CA PHE A 152 7.88 -11.98 -7.12
C PHE A 152 8.96 -12.94 -7.61
N PRO A 153 10.21 -12.50 -7.80
CA PRO A 153 11.29 -13.45 -7.96
C PRO A 153 11.35 -14.26 -6.66
N LEU A 154 10.68 -15.41 -6.66
CA LEU A 154 10.83 -16.41 -5.62
C LEU A 154 12.32 -16.75 -5.65
N THR A 155 12.97 -16.54 -4.52
CA THR A 155 14.39 -16.83 -4.27
C THR A 155 15.38 -16.00 -5.10
N THR A 156 15.88 -14.91 -4.51
CA THR A 156 17.32 -14.68 -4.63
C THR A 156 17.97 -15.77 -3.78
N THR A 157 18.28 -16.92 -4.38
CA THR A 157 19.33 -17.76 -3.82
C THR A 157 20.59 -16.92 -3.85
N VAL A 158 20.87 -16.23 -2.75
CA VAL A 158 22.23 -15.81 -2.46
C VAL A 158 22.98 -17.13 -2.32
N SER A 159 23.65 -17.54 -3.39
CA SER A 159 24.68 -18.55 -3.30
C SER A 159 25.72 -17.99 -2.35
N LEU A 160 25.60 -18.32 -1.07
CA LEU A 160 26.69 -18.19 -0.13
C LEU A 160 27.75 -19.17 -0.66
N THR A 161 28.70 -18.65 -1.44
CA THR A 161 29.99 -19.28 -1.58
C THR A 161 30.60 -19.25 -0.19
N THR A 162 30.34 -20.28 0.60
CA THR A 162 31.20 -20.61 1.72
C THR A 162 32.54 -20.98 1.11
N SER A 163 33.44 -20.00 1.08
CA SER A 163 34.86 -20.24 0.84
C SER A 163 35.33 -21.16 1.97
N ALA A 164 35.29 -22.47 1.70
CA ALA A 164 36.03 -23.43 2.47
C ALA A 164 37.47 -22.93 2.53
N ASN A 165 37.93 -22.70 3.74
CA ASN A 165 39.22 -22.16 4.09
C ASN A 165 40.31 -23.12 3.59
N GLN A 166 40.73 -22.99 2.33
CA GLN A 166 41.98 -23.57 1.84
C GLN A 166 43.07 -22.51 1.92
N ARG A 167 44.00 -22.77 2.84
CA ARG A 167 45.25 -22.07 3.02
C ARG A 167 46.04 -22.11 1.69
N ASN A 168 46.35 -20.94 1.13
CA ASN A 168 47.71 -20.46 0.81
C ASN A 168 47.77 -19.57 -0.45
N ASN A 169 48.39 -18.41 -0.21
CA ASN A 169 49.26 -17.59 -1.07
C ASN A 169 48.76 -16.95 -2.38
N ASN A 170 48.91 -15.62 -2.35
CA ASN A 170 49.29 -14.71 -3.44
C ASN A 170 48.35 -14.57 -4.63
N GLN A 171 47.45 -13.59 -4.56
CA GLN A 171 47.32 -12.64 -5.67
C GLN A 171 46.70 -11.31 -5.21
N SER A 172 47.45 -10.24 -5.40
CA SER A 172 46.97 -8.86 -5.29
C SER A 172 46.18 -8.53 -6.55
N SER A 173 44.89 -8.28 -6.43
CA SER A 173 44.11 -7.57 -7.44
C SER A 173 43.08 -6.68 -6.75
N THR A 174 43.31 -5.37 -6.88
CA THR A 174 42.38 -4.30 -6.57
C THR A 174 41.10 -4.47 -7.39
N GLU A 175 39.98 -4.81 -6.75
CA GLU A 175 38.67 -4.80 -7.41
C GLU A 175 37.90 -3.51 -7.07
N GLY A 176 37.50 -2.84 -8.15
CA GLY A 176 36.79 -1.58 -8.16
C GLY A 176 35.37 -1.68 -7.58
N ASN A 177 34.94 -0.53 -7.08
CA ASN A 177 33.67 -0.28 -6.44
C ASN A 177 32.52 -0.34 -7.48
N ASN A 178 32.07 -1.54 -7.84
CA ASN A 178 30.85 -1.70 -8.62
C ASN A 178 29.65 -1.58 -7.67
N GLY A 179 29.04 -0.40 -7.64
CA GLY A 179 27.78 -0.16 -6.95
C GLY A 179 26.74 -1.17 -7.39
N ASN A 180 26.35 -2.06 -6.47
CA ASN A 180 25.39 -3.12 -6.71
C ASN A 180 24.01 -2.52 -7.04
N MET A 181 23.72 -2.37 -8.32
CA MET A 181 22.38 -2.07 -8.82
C MET A 181 21.52 -3.33 -8.73
N ILE A 182 20.32 -3.22 -8.18
CA ILE A 182 19.37 -4.34 -8.12
C ILE A 182 18.25 -4.09 -9.13
N THR A 183 18.15 -4.96 -10.13
CA THR A 183 17.02 -4.96 -11.07
C THR A 183 15.83 -5.64 -10.39
N LYS A 184 14.70 -4.94 -10.26
CA LYS A 184 13.47 -5.50 -9.71
C LYS A 184 12.30 -5.22 -10.66
N SER A 185 11.43 -6.21 -10.81
CA SER A 185 10.09 -5.99 -11.36
C SER A 185 9.29 -5.19 -10.32
N ILE A 186 8.91 -3.95 -10.64
CA ILE A 186 8.05 -3.15 -9.78
C ILE A 186 6.60 -3.39 -10.22
N ALA A 187 5.77 -3.75 -9.25
CA ALA A 187 4.33 -3.72 -9.40
C ALA A 187 3.78 -2.69 -8.41
N VAL A 188 2.95 -1.79 -8.91
CA VAL A 188 2.18 -0.88 -8.05
C VAL A 188 0.75 -1.38 -8.02
N VAL A 189 0.24 -1.64 -6.82
CA VAL A 189 -1.17 -1.96 -6.61
C VAL A 189 -1.91 -0.62 -6.53
N ILE A 190 -2.82 -0.38 -7.46
CA ILE A 190 -3.59 0.88 -7.56
C ILE A 190 -5.06 0.50 -7.81
N VAL A 191 -5.99 1.37 -7.45
CA VAL A 191 -7.40 1.30 -7.88
C VAL A 191 -7.57 1.91 -9.27
N TRP A 192 -8.46 1.34 -10.09
CA TRP A 192 -8.88 1.95 -11.34
C TRP A 192 -10.11 2.82 -11.09
N PHE A 193 -9.98 4.14 -11.24
CA PHE A 193 -11.13 5.03 -11.14
C PHE A 193 -11.98 4.94 -12.42
N SER A 194 -13.22 4.45 -12.29
CA SER A 194 -14.29 4.83 -13.20
C SER A 194 -14.75 6.24 -12.82
N LEU A 195 -14.10 7.27 -13.39
CA LEU A 195 -14.72 8.58 -13.51
C LEU A 195 -15.88 8.43 -14.51
N LEU A 196 -17.09 8.83 -14.08
CA LEU A 196 -18.33 8.97 -14.86
C LEU A 196 -19.00 7.61 -15.12
N VAL A 197 -20.22 7.33 -14.64
CA VAL A 197 -21.50 8.06 -14.85
C VAL A 197 -22.34 8.10 -13.57
#